data_AF-A0A7Y0A109-F1
#
_entry.id   AF-A0A7Y0A109-F1
#
_cell.length_a   1.000
_cell.length_b   1.000
_cell.length_c   1.000
_cell.angle_alpha   90.00
_cell.angle_beta   90.00
_cell.angle_gamma   90.00
#
_symmetry.space_group_name_H-M   'P 1'
#
loop_
_entity.id
_entity.type
_entity.pdbx_description
1 polymer ?
#
loop_
_entity_poly.entity_id
_entity_poly.type
_entity_poly.pdbx_seq_one_letter_code
_entity_poly.pdbx_strand_id
1 'polypeptide(L)'
;MALTAGGASRTKRTAFMDVTALFGPNSQSDVSPTIQVDDEPWIVRAHALGVGESVSVEMVDGPGEGKYFTPYMTNGRAVVMTRKCNQIAIAVPGRYRFILDGVLGGAYVVGFAASMTHEFLLGAMSMGGCCGESPTSLPPSGAAGGDLEGTYPNPTIDGLAAISRIMNDENAKILLTALLASMIPAIPTSLPPSGNASGDLSGTYPAPSIDGVRAIQRILSDAQAAQLLKQSFPSALPPSGVASGDLSGSYPAPTVNVSKVVSAITSDEVMLSALATGLCSALSCCIQNAVQGAVSNPATIAAVFSTCAGSPHQPSAQIPLCSEMNAAITAAIGGIAVDNFLTVVSYDPNTHTMTFTVGDGSPEYVVDLSDLVPIVIAQTSGLTGNGTVASPLSVQIKAGGGLALDTSGLSFSPAAVAAPNTTTDTTLPTGIIGDRSALLGSPSGWLDIGNGRKLPYWS
;
A
#
# COMPACT_ATOMS: atom_id res chain seq x y z
N MET A 1 122.25 3.25 -117.87
CA MET A 1 121.62 4.42 -117.22
C MET A 1 121.34 4.05 -115.78
N ALA A 2 122.21 4.49 -114.87
CA ALA A 2 121.92 4.50 -113.44
C ALA A 2 121.31 5.85 -113.11
N LEU A 3 120.26 5.88 -112.29
CA LEU A 3 119.83 7.04 -111.49
C LEU A 3 118.89 6.57 -110.37
N THR A 4 119.50 6.44 -109.19
CA THR A 4 119.02 6.93 -107.88
C THR A 4 117.65 6.49 -107.37
N ALA A 5 117.70 5.55 -106.42
CA ALA A 5 116.69 5.38 -105.38
C ALA A 5 116.57 6.67 -104.54
N GLY A 6 115.41 7.34 -104.63
CA GLY A 6 115.02 8.41 -103.71
C GLY A 6 114.22 7.81 -102.55
N GLY A 7 114.91 7.44 -101.47
CA GLY A 7 114.27 7.11 -100.21
C GLY A 7 113.62 8.34 -99.60
N ALA A 8 112.31 8.48 -99.75
CA ALA A 8 111.49 9.30 -98.85
C ALA A 8 110.85 8.36 -97.84
N SER A 9 111.52 8.21 -96.70
CA SER A 9 110.96 7.60 -95.50
C SER A 9 109.61 8.27 -95.19
N ARG A 10 108.49 7.63 -95.58
CA ARG A 10 107.13 7.98 -95.11
C ARG A 10 106.94 7.51 -93.67
N THR A 11 107.89 7.81 -92.80
CA THR A 11 107.63 7.92 -91.37
C THR A 11 106.92 9.25 -91.18
N LYS A 12 105.60 9.27 -91.47
CA LYS A 12 104.71 10.34 -91.01
C LYS A 12 104.96 10.45 -89.50
N ARG A 13 105.47 11.60 -89.06
CA ARG A 13 105.71 11.90 -87.65
C ARG A 13 104.41 11.60 -86.89
N THR A 14 104.52 10.77 -85.85
CA THR A 14 103.41 10.44 -84.97
C THR A 14 102.80 11.72 -84.39
N ALA A 15 101.47 11.81 -84.45
CA ALA A 15 100.59 12.97 -84.24
C ALA A 15 100.63 13.68 -82.85
N PHE A 16 101.72 13.55 -82.10
CA PHE A 16 101.87 14.11 -80.75
C PHE A 16 102.87 15.28 -80.64
N MET A 17 103.55 15.67 -81.72
CA MET A 17 104.64 16.67 -81.64
C MET A 17 104.45 17.96 -82.44
N ASP A 18 103.45 18.06 -83.32
CA ASP A 18 103.20 19.29 -84.09
C ASP A 18 101.86 19.92 -83.65
N VAL A 19 101.88 20.56 -82.47
CA VAL A 19 100.78 21.41 -82.00
C VAL A 19 100.97 22.80 -82.59
N THR A 20 100.03 23.25 -83.42
CA THR A 20 100.04 24.60 -84.00
C THR A 20 99.28 25.54 -83.07
N ALA A 21 99.98 26.53 -82.52
CA ALA A 21 99.35 27.63 -81.80
C ALA A 21 98.67 28.57 -82.81
N LEU A 22 97.34 28.67 -82.73
CA LEU A 22 96.53 29.56 -83.56
C LEU A 22 96.38 30.93 -82.90
N PHE A 23 96.20 30.92 -81.58
CA PHE A 23 96.23 32.10 -80.72
C PHE A 23 97.08 31.81 -79.48
N GLY A 24 97.96 32.74 -79.13
CA GLY A 24 98.85 32.64 -77.98
C GLY A 24 99.07 33.96 -77.26
N PRO A 25 99.90 33.97 -76.20
CA PRO A 25 100.19 35.17 -75.41
C PRO A 25 100.76 36.33 -76.24
N ASN A 26 101.38 36.02 -77.38
CA ASN A 26 102.02 36.98 -78.28
C ASN A 26 101.20 37.26 -79.56
N SER A 27 99.94 36.84 -79.63
CA SER A 27 99.08 37.10 -80.79
C SER A 27 98.78 38.60 -80.93
N GLN A 28 99.19 39.18 -82.06
CA GLN A 28 98.98 40.61 -82.37
C GLN A 28 97.74 40.86 -83.25
N SER A 29 97.03 39.80 -83.63
CA SER A 29 95.88 39.80 -84.55
C SER A 29 94.77 38.93 -83.97
N ASP A 30 93.53 39.38 -84.17
CA ASP A 30 92.28 38.66 -83.88
C ASP A 30 91.98 37.58 -84.92
N VAL A 31 92.70 37.57 -86.03
CA VAL A 31 92.68 36.53 -87.05
C VAL A 31 93.92 35.66 -86.96
N SER A 32 93.72 34.34 -86.89
CA SER A 32 94.81 33.34 -86.88
C SER A 32 95.37 33.07 -88.28
N PRO A 33 96.60 32.51 -88.37
CA PRO A 33 97.11 31.97 -89.63
C PRO A 33 96.21 30.88 -90.20
N THR A 34 96.10 30.82 -91.54
CA THR A 34 95.32 29.79 -92.21
C THR A 34 95.96 28.42 -92.04
N ILE A 35 95.18 27.44 -91.58
CA ILE A 35 95.57 26.03 -91.53
C ILE A 35 95.02 25.28 -92.74
N GLN A 36 95.78 24.29 -93.22
CA GLN A 36 95.35 23.35 -94.25
C GLN A 36 94.93 22.06 -93.56
N VAL A 37 93.67 21.66 -93.76
CA VAL A 37 93.13 20.36 -93.34
C VAL A 37 93.02 19.50 -94.59
N ASP A 38 93.77 18.40 -94.63
CA ASP A 38 93.74 17.42 -95.73
C ASP A 38 92.84 16.24 -95.31
N ASP A 39 93.27 14.99 -95.54
CA ASP A 39 92.51 13.78 -95.21
C ASP A 39 92.46 13.45 -93.69
N GLU A 40 93.32 14.08 -92.89
CA GLU A 40 93.36 13.88 -91.44
C GLU A 40 92.56 14.97 -90.71
N PRO A 41 91.61 14.62 -89.82
CA PRO A 41 90.83 15.61 -89.11
C PRO A 41 91.71 16.41 -88.15
N TRP A 42 91.42 17.70 -88.02
CA TRP A 42 92.06 18.57 -87.05
C TRP A 42 91.20 18.74 -85.81
N ILE A 43 91.82 18.61 -84.65
CA ILE A 43 91.18 18.95 -83.37
C ILE A 43 91.69 20.32 -82.95
N VAL A 44 90.75 21.24 -82.71
CA VAL A 44 91.06 22.58 -82.22
C VAL A 44 90.46 22.76 -80.84
N ARG A 45 91.29 23.24 -79.91
CA ARG A 45 90.91 23.53 -78.53
C ARG A 45 91.19 24.98 -78.20
N ALA A 46 90.20 25.63 -77.61
CA ALA A 46 90.33 26.93 -77.00
C ALA A 46 90.42 26.78 -75.48
N HIS A 47 91.34 27.52 -74.89
CA HIS A 47 91.57 27.60 -73.46
C HIS A 47 91.44 29.05 -73.01
N ALA A 48 91.04 29.24 -71.76
CA ALA A 48 90.94 30.55 -71.10
C ALA A 48 90.02 31.58 -71.79
N LEU A 49 88.99 31.14 -72.53
CA LEU A 49 87.93 32.04 -73.00
C LEU A 49 87.11 32.58 -71.82
N GLY A 50 87.01 33.90 -71.73
CA GLY A 50 86.20 34.65 -70.77
C GLY A 50 84.69 34.54 -71.02
N VAL A 51 83.90 35.19 -70.16
CA VAL A 51 82.44 35.26 -70.35
C VAL A 51 82.13 36.25 -71.46
N GLY A 52 81.50 35.79 -72.53
CA GLY A 52 81.19 36.60 -73.72
C GLY A 52 82.25 36.52 -74.82
N GLU A 53 83.42 35.95 -74.55
CA GLU A 53 84.44 35.72 -75.57
C GLU A 53 84.15 34.47 -76.39
N SER A 54 84.49 34.52 -77.68
CA SER A 54 84.26 33.39 -78.58
C SER A 54 85.29 33.27 -79.69
N VAL A 55 85.41 32.08 -80.25
CA VAL A 55 86.25 31.81 -81.42
C VAL A 55 85.38 31.22 -82.52
N SER A 56 85.22 31.95 -83.62
CA SER A 56 84.50 31.47 -84.80
C SER A 56 85.46 30.83 -85.79
N VAL A 57 84.95 29.87 -86.56
CA VAL A 57 85.71 29.15 -87.57
C VAL A 57 85.21 29.54 -88.95
N GLU A 58 86.12 29.90 -89.84
CA GLU A 58 85.82 30.24 -91.23
C GLU A 58 86.63 29.39 -92.20
N MET A 59 85.98 28.97 -93.28
CA MET A 59 86.61 28.33 -94.43
C MET A 59 87.07 29.40 -95.42
N VAL A 60 88.28 29.23 -95.96
CA VAL A 60 88.89 30.12 -96.96
C VAL A 60 88.70 29.51 -98.35
N ASP A 61 87.98 30.21 -99.23
CA ASP A 61 87.67 29.72 -100.57
C ASP A 61 88.74 30.15 -101.60
N GLY A 62 89.33 29.17 -102.31
CA GLY A 62 90.17 29.36 -103.49
C GLY A 62 91.70 29.38 -103.28
N PRO A 63 92.49 29.22 -104.37
CA PRO A 63 93.96 29.17 -104.34
C PRO A 63 94.67 30.53 -104.23
N GLY A 64 93.93 31.65 -104.21
CA GLY A 64 94.47 33.02 -104.07
C GLY A 64 94.50 33.52 -102.62
N GLU A 65 94.97 34.76 -102.41
CA GLU A 65 95.20 35.45 -101.11
C GLU A 65 93.93 35.68 -100.25
N GLY A 66 93.10 34.65 -100.02
CA GLY A 66 92.03 34.64 -99.02
C GLY A 66 91.11 35.85 -99.08
N LYS A 67 90.47 36.12 -100.23
CA LYS A 67 89.55 37.28 -100.33
C LYS A 67 88.10 36.92 -100.00
N TYR A 68 87.74 35.63 -100.01
CA TYR A 68 86.39 35.14 -99.77
C TYR A 68 86.40 34.09 -98.66
N PHE A 69 85.49 34.26 -97.70
CA PHE A 69 85.40 33.44 -96.50
C PHE A 69 83.96 33.05 -96.26
N THR A 70 83.76 31.81 -95.84
CA THR A 70 82.44 31.27 -95.50
C THR A 70 82.51 30.71 -94.07
N PRO A 71 81.56 31.04 -93.17
CA PRO A 71 81.53 30.43 -91.84
C PRO A 71 81.50 28.91 -91.93
N TYR A 72 82.31 28.23 -91.13
CA TYR A 72 82.27 26.78 -91.06
C TYR A 72 80.98 26.35 -90.34
N MET A 73 80.13 25.63 -91.06
CA MET A 73 78.81 25.23 -90.58
C MET A 73 78.83 23.76 -90.16
N THR A 74 78.31 23.46 -88.97
CA THR A 74 78.00 22.10 -88.52
C THR A 74 76.55 22.04 -88.09
N ASN A 75 75.81 21.02 -88.51
CA ASN A 75 74.38 20.86 -88.18
C ASN A 75 73.54 22.12 -88.48
N GLY A 76 73.85 22.83 -89.56
CA GLY A 76 73.09 24.01 -90.02
C GLY A 76 73.36 25.31 -89.25
N ARG A 77 74.34 25.35 -88.34
CA ARG A 77 74.75 26.57 -87.61
C ARG A 77 76.26 26.80 -87.71
N ALA A 78 76.67 28.08 -87.63
CA ALA A 78 78.07 28.44 -87.62
C ALA A 78 78.74 27.95 -86.33
N VAL A 79 79.93 27.39 -86.45
CA VAL A 79 80.70 26.91 -85.30
C VAL A 79 81.30 28.10 -84.55
N VAL A 80 80.92 28.23 -83.27
CA VAL A 80 81.43 29.26 -82.37
C VAL A 80 81.85 28.62 -81.05
N MET A 81 83.16 28.55 -80.81
CA MET A 81 83.71 28.04 -79.56
C MET A 81 83.55 29.10 -78.47
N THR A 82 83.08 28.69 -77.29
CA THR A 82 82.90 29.54 -76.11
C THR A 82 83.53 28.86 -74.90
N ARG A 83 83.51 29.51 -73.73
CA ARG A 83 83.96 28.89 -72.46
C ARG A 83 83.31 27.52 -72.17
N LYS A 84 82.05 27.31 -72.59
CA LYS A 84 81.32 26.03 -72.36
C LYS A 84 81.55 25.00 -73.47
N CYS A 85 81.78 25.45 -74.70
CA CYS A 85 82.14 24.57 -75.81
C CYS A 85 83.46 25.04 -76.40
N ASN A 86 84.54 24.44 -75.93
CA ASN A 86 85.90 24.93 -76.16
C ASN A 86 86.74 23.93 -76.97
N GLN A 87 86.10 22.96 -77.63
CA GLN A 87 86.76 21.98 -78.50
C GLN A 87 85.90 21.69 -79.74
N ILE A 88 86.52 21.60 -80.90
CA ILE A 88 85.87 21.19 -82.16
C ILE A 88 86.77 20.25 -82.96
N ALA A 89 86.16 19.34 -83.72
CA ALA A 89 86.81 18.53 -84.73
C ALA A 89 86.43 19.03 -86.13
N ILE A 90 87.42 19.39 -86.94
CA ILE A 90 87.25 19.77 -88.35
C ILE A 90 87.71 18.59 -89.19
N ALA A 91 86.76 17.90 -89.81
CA ALA A 91 87.01 16.69 -90.60
C ALA A 91 86.78 16.89 -92.11
N VAL A 92 86.46 18.10 -92.54
CA VAL A 92 86.24 18.43 -93.95
C VAL A 92 87.54 18.99 -94.53
N PRO A 93 88.09 18.42 -95.61
CA PRO A 93 89.30 18.95 -96.24
C PRO A 93 89.06 20.39 -96.72
N GLY A 94 90.01 21.28 -96.44
CA GLY A 94 89.89 22.69 -96.76
C GLY A 94 90.88 23.57 -96.01
N ARG A 95 90.89 24.86 -96.36
CA ARG A 95 91.67 25.88 -95.67
C ARG A 95 90.79 26.55 -94.64
N TYR A 96 91.26 26.64 -93.39
CA TYR A 96 90.48 27.23 -92.31
C TYR A 96 91.26 28.33 -91.61
N ARG A 97 90.56 29.35 -91.16
CA ARG A 97 91.07 30.35 -90.22
C ARG A 97 90.09 30.48 -89.06
N PHE A 98 90.61 30.95 -87.94
CA PHE A 98 89.86 31.21 -86.71
C PHE A 98 89.90 32.69 -86.43
N ILE A 99 88.77 33.24 -86.00
CA ILE A 99 88.62 34.62 -85.56
C ILE A 99 88.30 34.61 -84.07
N LEU A 100 89.12 35.31 -83.29
CA LEU A 100 88.91 35.49 -81.86
C LEU A 100 88.14 36.79 -81.63
N ASP A 101 86.92 36.67 -81.10
CA ASP A 101 86.14 37.78 -80.56
C ASP A 101 86.34 37.80 -79.03
N GLY A 102 87.43 38.43 -78.60
CA GLY A 102 87.88 38.45 -77.21
C GLY A 102 89.19 39.19 -77.00
N VAL A 103 89.74 39.15 -75.79
CA VAL A 103 91.00 39.84 -75.46
C VAL A 103 92.20 39.08 -76.01
N LEU A 104 92.98 39.73 -76.88
CA LEU A 104 94.24 39.19 -77.42
C LEU A 104 95.23 38.87 -76.29
N GLY A 105 95.85 37.69 -76.36
CA GLY A 105 96.79 37.19 -75.36
C GLY A 105 96.16 36.57 -74.11
N GLY A 106 94.84 36.71 -73.91
CA GLY A 106 94.10 36.06 -72.82
C GLY A 106 93.65 34.64 -73.18
N ALA A 107 93.08 34.46 -74.38
CA ALA A 107 92.67 33.16 -74.88
C ALA A 107 93.86 32.43 -75.55
N TYR A 108 93.99 31.13 -75.28
CA TYR A 108 94.99 30.27 -75.89
C TYR A 108 94.32 29.20 -76.75
N VAL A 109 94.54 29.24 -78.06
CA VAL A 109 93.89 28.32 -79.01
C VAL A 109 94.94 27.52 -79.75
N VAL A 110 94.80 26.20 -79.72
CA VAL A 110 95.73 25.26 -80.35
C VAL A 110 95.00 24.27 -81.24
N GLY A 111 95.61 23.97 -82.38
CA GLY A 111 95.15 22.95 -83.31
C GLY A 111 96.23 21.89 -83.54
N PHE A 112 95.80 20.64 -83.69
CA PHE A 112 96.69 19.55 -84.09
C PHE A 112 95.94 18.58 -85.00
N ALA A 113 96.66 17.97 -85.95
CA ALA A 113 96.12 16.88 -86.76
C ALA A 113 95.96 15.63 -85.89
N ALA A 114 94.76 15.04 -85.86
CA ALA A 114 94.46 13.87 -85.07
C ALA A 114 94.33 12.63 -85.97
N SER A 115 95.31 11.73 -85.90
CA SER A 115 95.26 10.45 -86.59
C SER A 115 94.32 9.47 -85.86
N MET A 116 93.01 9.53 -86.12
CA MET A 116 91.95 8.55 -85.77
C MET A 116 91.95 7.90 -84.35
N THR A 117 92.63 8.47 -83.35
CA THR A 117 92.53 8.00 -81.96
C THR A 117 91.18 8.43 -81.40
N HIS A 118 90.36 7.44 -81.02
CA HIS A 118 88.93 7.59 -80.73
C HIS A 118 88.60 8.63 -79.63
N GLU A 119 89.49 8.89 -78.68
CA GLU A 119 89.18 9.70 -77.49
C GLU A 119 88.86 11.17 -77.82
N PHE A 120 89.62 11.80 -78.73
CA PHE A 120 89.40 13.21 -79.08
C PHE A 120 88.21 13.41 -80.01
N LEU A 121 87.93 12.45 -80.88
CA LEU A 121 86.74 12.46 -81.74
C LEU A 121 85.47 12.30 -80.90
N LEU A 122 85.46 11.36 -79.94
CA LEU A 122 84.33 11.16 -79.03
C LEU A 122 84.04 12.40 -78.18
N GLY A 123 85.08 13.07 -77.65
CA GLY A 123 84.91 14.31 -76.90
C GLY A 123 84.34 15.47 -77.72
N ALA A 124 84.72 15.60 -79.00
CA ALA A 124 84.18 16.62 -79.89
C ALA A 124 82.74 16.30 -80.36
N MET A 125 82.43 15.02 -80.60
CA MET A 125 81.11 14.57 -81.05
C MET A 125 80.07 14.55 -79.93
N SER A 126 80.47 14.21 -78.69
CA SER A 126 79.57 14.17 -77.52
C SER A 126 79.10 15.56 -77.06
N MET A 127 79.77 16.63 -77.48
CA MET A 127 79.41 18.02 -77.16
C MET A 127 78.48 18.65 -78.21
N GLY A 128 77.97 17.88 -79.19
CA GLY A 128 77.00 18.35 -80.18
C GLY A 128 77.54 19.34 -81.22
N GLY A 129 78.86 19.58 -81.24
CA GLY A 129 79.47 20.72 -81.91
C GLY A 129 79.20 22.02 -81.14
N CYS A 130 80.10 23.00 -81.24
CA CYS A 130 79.94 24.29 -80.56
C CYS A 130 78.87 25.18 -81.21
N CYS A 131 77.65 24.66 -81.26
CA CYS A 131 76.45 25.28 -81.78
C CYS A 131 75.46 25.65 -80.66
N GLY A 132 75.92 26.39 -79.65
CA GLY A 132 75.09 27.28 -78.82
C GLY A 132 73.95 26.71 -77.94
N GLU A 133 73.76 25.40 -77.79
CA GLU A 133 72.65 24.86 -76.99
C GLU A 133 73.10 24.55 -75.54
N SER A 134 72.55 25.26 -74.55
CA SER A 134 72.71 24.99 -73.10
C SER A 134 71.65 23.96 -72.65
N PRO A 135 71.94 23.04 -71.69
CA PRO A 135 71.03 21.91 -71.39
C PRO A 135 69.64 22.35 -70.91
N THR A 136 68.59 21.69 -71.41
CA THR A 136 67.17 22.08 -71.27
C THR A 136 66.40 21.44 -70.12
N SER A 137 67.06 20.83 -69.13
CA SER A 137 66.35 20.48 -67.89
C SER A 137 67.22 20.60 -66.63
N LEU A 138 66.83 21.54 -65.78
CA LEU A 138 67.10 21.51 -64.34
C LEU A 138 65.84 20.94 -63.65
N PRO A 139 65.97 20.26 -62.49
CA PRO A 139 64.80 19.84 -61.73
C PRO A 139 63.90 21.05 -61.41
N PRO A 140 62.56 20.89 -61.45
CA PRO A 140 61.65 21.98 -61.13
C PRO A 140 61.96 22.54 -59.72
N SER A 141 61.87 23.85 -59.56
CA SER A 141 62.09 24.56 -58.29
C SER A 141 60.96 25.57 -58.10
N GLY A 142 60.56 25.81 -56.85
CA GLY A 142 59.46 26.72 -56.49
C GLY A 142 58.28 26.03 -55.80
N ALA A 143 57.24 26.81 -55.49
CA ALA A 143 56.04 26.33 -54.81
C ALA A 143 55.31 25.27 -55.66
N ALA A 144 54.91 24.18 -55.03
CA ALA A 144 54.02 23.21 -55.63
C ALA A 144 52.59 23.78 -55.67
N GLY A 145 51.80 23.29 -56.62
CA GLY A 145 50.40 23.68 -56.78
C GLY A 145 49.52 22.47 -57.05
N GLY A 146 48.21 22.68 -57.02
CA GLY A 146 47.23 21.61 -57.13
C GLY A 146 47.10 20.84 -55.81
N ASP A 147 47.20 19.51 -55.87
CA ASP A 147 47.04 18.62 -54.69
C ASP A 147 48.32 18.53 -53.84
N LEU A 148 49.32 19.33 -54.16
CA LEU A 148 50.62 19.31 -53.54
C LEU A 148 50.88 20.64 -52.83
N GLU A 149 51.34 20.56 -51.58
CA GLU A 149 51.82 21.68 -50.78
C GLU A 149 53.36 21.62 -50.65
N GLY A 150 53.97 22.76 -50.33
CA GLY A 150 55.42 22.87 -50.14
C GLY A 150 56.15 23.28 -51.41
N THR A 151 57.44 22.92 -51.52
CA THR A 151 58.29 23.34 -52.64
C THR A 151 59.00 22.15 -53.27
N TYR A 152 59.21 22.21 -54.59
CA TYR A 152 60.04 21.24 -55.29
C TYR A 152 61.49 21.28 -54.77
N PRO A 153 62.19 20.13 -54.72
CA PRO A 153 61.84 18.86 -55.37
C PRO A 153 60.93 17.92 -54.57
N ASN A 154 60.71 18.20 -53.28
CA ASN A 154 59.99 17.30 -52.37
C ASN A 154 58.69 17.94 -51.85
N PRO A 155 57.69 18.17 -52.71
CA PRO A 155 56.38 18.60 -52.22
C PRO A 155 55.68 17.46 -51.48
N THR A 156 54.75 17.82 -50.59
CA THR A 156 53.90 16.88 -49.85
C THR A 156 52.46 16.99 -50.38
N ILE A 157 51.64 15.97 -50.17
CA ILE A 157 50.22 16.02 -50.55
C ILE A 157 49.46 16.95 -49.59
N ASP A 158 48.72 17.92 -50.12
CA ASP A 158 47.70 18.65 -49.38
C ASP A 158 46.46 17.75 -49.25
N GLY A 159 46.32 17.14 -48.07
CA GLY A 159 45.19 16.27 -47.78
C GLY A 159 43.84 16.97 -47.92
N LEU A 160 43.73 18.26 -47.61
CA LEU A 160 42.47 18.99 -47.67
C LEU A 160 42.09 19.30 -49.12
N ALA A 161 43.04 19.74 -49.94
CA ALA A 161 42.81 19.94 -51.38
C ALA A 161 42.44 18.61 -52.08
N ALA A 162 43.16 17.53 -51.75
CA ALA A 162 42.86 16.19 -52.29
C ALA A 162 41.46 15.71 -51.89
N ILE A 163 41.09 15.83 -50.60
CA ILE A 163 39.75 15.49 -50.11
C ILE A 163 38.68 16.34 -50.80
N SER A 164 38.91 17.65 -50.95
CA SER A 164 37.96 18.55 -51.61
C SER A 164 37.69 18.14 -53.06
N ARG A 165 38.73 17.74 -53.81
CA ARG A 165 38.54 17.22 -55.17
C ARG A 165 37.77 15.91 -55.21
N ILE A 166 38.08 14.97 -54.32
CA ILE A 166 37.34 13.71 -54.20
C ILE A 166 35.85 13.99 -53.88
N MET A 167 35.59 14.94 -52.99
CA MET A 167 34.24 15.38 -52.60
C MET A 167 33.51 16.20 -53.68
N ASN A 168 34.17 16.61 -54.76
CA ASN A 168 33.55 17.32 -55.88
C ASN A 168 33.41 16.44 -57.14
N ASP A 169 33.96 15.23 -57.14
CA ASP A 169 33.85 14.26 -58.23
C ASP A 169 32.93 13.10 -57.82
N GLU A 170 31.78 12.97 -58.47
CA GLU A 170 30.80 11.92 -58.15
C GLU A 170 31.33 10.50 -58.38
N ASN A 171 32.18 10.28 -59.38
CA ASN A 171 32.77 8.96 -59.62
C ASN A 171 33.75 8.59 -58.50
N ALA A 172 34.54 9.57 -58.03
CA ALA A 172 35.47 9.37 -56.92
C ALA A 172 34.74 9.07 -55.60
N LYS A 173 33.61 9.74 -55.32
CA LYS A 173 32.76 9.46 -54.14
C LYS A 173 32.21 8.04 -54.16
N ILE A 174 31.72 7.58 -55.30
CA ILE A 174 31.16 6.23 -55.44
C ILE A 174 32.24 5.18 -55.14
N LEU A 175 33.43 5.37 -55.70
CA LEU A 175 34.56 4.44 -55.50
C LEU A 175 35.02 4.43 -54.03
N LEU A 176 35.11 5.61 -53.40
CA LEU A 176 35.46 5.75 -51.99
C LEU A 176 34.41 5.10 -51.08
N THR A 177 33.12 5.29 -51.37
CA THR A 177 32.01 4.67 -50.63
C THR A 177 32.03 3.15 -50.76
N ALA A 178 32.30 2.61 -51.95
CA ALA A 178 32.44 1.18 -52.18
C ALA A 178 33.63 0.57 -51.43
N LEU A 179 34.77 1.28 -51.40
CA LEU A 179 35.96 0.87 -50.65
C LEU A 179 35.72 0.90 -49.13
N LEU A 180 35.12 1.97 -48.61
CA LEU A 180 34.78 2.11 -47.20
C LEU A 180 33.77 1.04 -46.74
N ALA A 181 32.76 0.72 -47.56
CA ALA A 181 31.81 -0.36 -47.29
C ALA A 181 32.47 -1.74 -47.26
N SER A 182 33.59 -1.93 -47.98
CA SER A 182 34.37 -3.17 -47.97
C SER A 182 35.32 -3.30 -46.78
N MET A 183 35.79 -2.17 -46.23
CA MET A 183 36.74 -2.14 -45.10
C MET A 183 36.06 -2.00 -43.73
N ILE A 184 34.88 -1.37 -43.69
CA ILE A 184 34.07 -1.19 -42.49
C ILE A 184 32.69 -1.77 -42.83
N PRO A 185 32.36 -2.99 -42.36
CA PRO A 185 31.10 -3.67 -42.69
C PRO A 185 29.83 -2.89 -42.32
N ALA A 186 29.95 -1.85 -41.50
CA ALA A 186 28.86 -1.00 -41.08
C ALA A 186 29.33 0.44 -40.85
N ILE A 187 29.35 1.24 -41.92
CA ILE A 187 29.15 2.68 -41.75
C ILE A 187 27.65 2.84 -41.45
N PRO A 188 27.23 3.37 -40.29
CA PRO A 188 25.83 3.57 -40.00
C PRO A 188 25.22 4.48 -41.07
N THR A 189 24.38 3.91 -41.94
CA THR A 189 23.66 4.62 -43.01
C THR A 189 22.46 5.39 -42.48
N SER A 190 22.12 5.21 -41.21
CA SER A 190 21.15 6.05 -40.51
C SER A 190 21.85 6.81 -39.38
N LEU A 191 21.73 8.14 -39.42
CA LEU A 191 21.69 8.96 -38.21
C LEU A 191 20.68 8.33 -37.22
N PRO A 192 20.72 8.62 -35.91
CA PRO A 192 19.60 8.27 -35.04
C PRO A 192 18.29 8.67 -35.74
N PRO A 193 17.21 7.87 -35.64
CA PRO A 193 15.98 8.11 -36.39
C PRO A 193 15.62 9.59 -36.33
N SER A 194 15.13 10.14 -37.44
CA SER A 194 14.80 11.57 -37.55
C SER A 194 13.42 11.69 -38.17
N GLY A 195 12.60 12.60 -37.66
CA GLY A 195 11.22 12.79 -38.11
C GLY A 195 10.20 12.49 -37.01
N ASN A 196 8.92 12.70 -37.34
CA ASN A 196 7.81 12.56 -36.40
C ASN A 196 7.73 11.12 -35.86
N ALA A 197 7.69 11.00 -34.53
CA ALA A 197 7.40 9.74 -33.88
C ALA A 197 5.96 9.31 -34.18
N SER A 198 5.73 8.00 -34.21
CA SER A 198 4.43 7.39 -34.48
C SER A 198 4.09 6.32 -33.44
N GLY A 199 2.86 5.82 -33.47
CA GLY A 199 2.37 4.85 -32.48
C GLY A 199 2.14 5.48 -31.10
N ASP A 200 2.70 4.85 -30.06
CA ASP A 200 2.59 5.28 -28.66
C ASP A 200 3.55 6.43 -28.29
N LEU A 201 4.37 6.87 -29.25
CA LEU A 201 5.33 7.95 -29.08
C LEU A 201 4.84 9.21 -29.79
N SER A 202 5.09 10.36 -29.17
CA SER A 202 4.85 11.70 -29.70
C SER A 202 6.17 12.48 -29.82
N GLY A 203 6.13 13.61 -30.53
CA GLY A 203 7.30 14.44 -30.78
C GLY A 203 8.15 13.95 -31.95
N THR A 204 9.44 14.25 -31.91
CA THR A 204 10.38 14.01 -33.02
C THR A 204 11.59 13.27 -32.49
N TYR A 205 12.08 12.28 -33.24
CA TYR A 205 13.34 11.64 -32.89
C TYR A 205 14.52 12.63 -33.03
N PRO A 206 15.59 12.49 -32.22
CA PRO A 206 15.95 11.32 -31.40
C PRO A 206 15.33 11.25 -30.00
N ALA A 207 14.65 12.30 -29.54
CA ALA A 207 14.06 12.37 -28.20
C ALA A 207 12.52 12.39 -28.24
N PRO A 208 11.86 11.32 -28.72
CA PRO A 208 10.42 11.25 -28.63
C PRO A 208 9.98 11.09 -27.17
N SER A 209 8.74 11.48 -26.87
CA SER A 209 8.12 11.28 -25.56
C SER A 209 6.97 10.28 -25.68
N ILE A 210 6.72 9.50 -24.64
CA ILE A 210 5.57 8.60 -24.62
C ILE A 210 4.29 9.44 -24.55
N ASP A 211 3.38 9.25 -25.51
CA ASP A 211 2.02 9.80 -25.44
C ASP A 211 1.20 8.87 -24.54
N GLY A 212 1.20 9.17 -23.24
CA GLY A 212 0.50 8.37 -22.24
C GLY A 212 -0.99 8.22 -22.54
N VAL A 213 -1.64 9.21 -23.16
CA VAL A 213 -3.07 9.15 -23.48
C VAL A 213 -3.34 8.15 -24.59
N ARG A 214 -2.56 8.20 -25.68
CA ARG A 214 -2.70 7.22 -26.78
C ARG A 214 -2.32 5.80 -26.35
N ALA A 215 -1.25 5.65 -25.56
CA ALA A 215 -0.83 4.37 -25.02
C ALA A 215 -1.91 3.74 -24.11
N ILE A 216 -2.52 4.54 -23.23
CA ILE A 216 -3.63 4.09 -22.37
C ILE A 216 -4.87 3.75 -23.20
N GLN A 217 -5.21 4.56 -24.21
CA GLN A 217 -6.35 4.28 -25.10
C GLN A 217 -6.19 2.96 -25.86
N ARG A 218 -4.98 2.65 -26.33
CA ARG A 218 -4.68 1.36 -26.96
C ARG A 218 -4.84 0.19 -25.99
N ILE A 219 -4.33 0.32 -24.76
CA ILE A 219 -4.49 -0.69 -23.70
C ILE A 219 -5.97 -0.90 -23.36
N LEU A 220 -6.76 0.17 -23.28
CA LEU A 220 -8.20 0.08 -23.01
C LEU A 220 -9.03 -0.42 -24.20
N SER A 221 -8.50 -0.35 -25.42
CA SER A 221 -9.16 -0.87 -26.63
C SER A 221 -9.08 -2.40 -26.75
N ASP A 222 -8.12 -3.02 -26.05
CA ASP A 222 -8.05 -4.49 -25.91
C ASP A 222 -8.95 -4.92 -24.75
N ALA A 223 -9.99 -5.71 -25.06
CA ALA A 223 -10.96 -6.18 -24.09
C ALA A 223 -10.32 -7.01 -22.96
N GLN A 224 -9.24 -7.77 -23.22
CA GLN A 224 -8.56 -8.56 -22.21
C GLN A 224 -7.70 -7.69 -21.30
N ALA A 225 -6.98 -6.72 -21.87
CA ALA A 225 -6.18 -5.77 -21.09
C ALA A 225 -7.07 -4.84 -20.23
N ALA A 226 -8.22 -4.41 -20.75
CA ALA A 226 -9.22 -3.66 -19.99
C ALA A 226 -9.83 -4.50 -18.85
N GLN A 227 -10.05 -5.81 -19.07
CA GLN A 227 -10.54 -6.73 -18.04
C GLN A 227 -9.51 -6.91 -16.91
N LEU A 228 -8.23 -7.08 -17.27
CA LEU A 228 -7.13 -7.19 -16.31
C LEU A 228 -6.92 -5.89 -15.53
N LEU A 229 -7.00 -4.72 -16.17
CA LEU A 229 -6.88 -3.43 -15.48
C LEU A 229 -8.05 -3.18 -14.50
N LYS A 230 -9.25 -3.67 -14.82
CA LYS A 230 -10.42 -3.67 -13.91
C LYS A 230 -10.28 -4.67 -12.76
N GLN A 231 -9.55 -5.76 -12.94
CA GLN A 231 -9.23 -6.71 -11.87
C GLN A 231 -8.11 -6.20 -10.95
N SER A 232 -7.18 -5.40 -11.48
CA SER A 232 -6.02 -4.85 -10.75
C SER A 232 -6.33 -3.61 -9.90
N PHE A 233 -7.44 -2.92 -10.15
CA PHE A 233 -7.89 -1.78 -9.35
C PHE A 233 -9.35 -1.96 -8.92
N PRO A 234 -9.63 -2.42 -7.69
CA PRO A 234 -10.98 -2.38 -7.16
C PRO A 234 -11.35 -0.90 -6.91
N SER A 235 -12.38 -0.40 -7.57
CA SER A 235 -12.90 0.97 -7.34
C SER A 235 -13.45 1.16 -5.93
N ALA A 236 -13.86 0.06 -5.30
CA ALA A 236 -13.87 -0.27 -3.88
C ALA A 236 -14.59 -1.62 -3.83
N LEU A 237 -13.89 -2.71 -3.49
CA LEU A 237 -14.63 -3.86 -3.00
C LEU A 237 -14.99 -3.50 -1.56
N PRO A 238 -16.24 -3.66 -1.11
CA PRO A 238 -16.46 -3.76 0.32
C PRO A 238 -15.48 -4.82 0.86
N PRO A 239 -14.97 -4.68 2.10
CA PRO A 239 -14.28 -5.79 2.73
C PRO A 239 -15.09 -7.07 2.44
N SER A 240 -14.42 -8.17 2.14
CA SER A 240 -15.07 -9.44 1.83
C SER A 240 -14.36 -10.52 2.61
N GLY A 241 -15.11 -11.55 3.00
CA GLY A 241 -14.64 -12.57 3.92
C GLY A 241 -15.29 -12.48 5.31
N VAL A 242 -14.96 -13.45 6.14
CA VAL A 242 -15.50 -13.63 7.49
C VAL A 242 -14.99 -12.50 8.38
N ALA A 243 -15.90 -11.81 9.05
CA ALA A 243 -15.55 -10.80 10.04
C ALA A 243 -14.86 -11.43 11.25
N SER A 244 -13.86 -10.74 11.80
CA SER A 244 -13.07 -11.21 12.95
C SER A 244 -13.15 -10.20 14.11
N GLY A 245 -12.59 -10.57 15.27
CA GLY A 245 -12.68 -9.76 16.49
C GLY A 245 -14.10 -9.71 17.08
N ASP A 246 -14.56 -8.48 17.36
CA ASP A 246 -15.87 -8.16 17.95
C ASP A 246 -17.03 -8.22 16.95
N LEU A 247 -16.73 -8.43 15.67
CA LEU A 247 -17.71 -8.59 14.61
C LEU A 247 -17.87 -10.07 14.23
N SER A 248 -19.04 -10.41 13.69
CA SER A 248 -19.43 -11.72 13.17
C SER A 248 -20.14 -11.58 11.81
N GLY A 249 -20.38 -12.69 11.13
CA GLY A 249 -20.91 -12.69 9.77
C GLY A 249 -19.84 -12.40 8.73
N SER A 250 -20.25 -11.97 7.54
CA SER A 250 -19.35 -11.66 6.42
C SER A 250 -19.55 -10.23 5.97
N TYR A 251 -18.46 -9.57 5.62
CA TYR A 251 -18.54 -8.26 5.00
C TYR A 251 -19.20 -8.35 3.60
N PRO A 252 -19.89 -7.31 3.10
CA PRO A 252 -19.92 -5.91 3.58
C PRO A 252 -20.68 -5.63 4.88
N ALA A 253 -21.61 -6.50 5.28
CA ALA A 253 -22.55 -6.23 6.36
C ALA A 253 -22.31 -7.17 7.55
N PRO A 254 -21.16 -7.05 8.25
CA PRO A 254 -20.94 -7.80 9.47
C PRO A 254 -21.86 -7.29 10.58
N THR A 255 -22.15 -8.15 11.55
CA THR A 255 -22.92 -7.81 12.75
C THR A 255 -22.03 -7.88 13.98
N VAL A 256 -22.31 -7.06 15.00
CA VAL A 256 -21.58 -7.13 16.28
C VAL A 256 -21.87 -8.47 16.97
N ASN A 257 -20.82 -9.17 17.38
CA ASN A 257 -20.95 -10.39 18.16
C ASN A 257 -21.15 -10.03 19.64
N VAL A 258 -22.41 -9.88 20.03
CA VAL A 258 -22.79 -9.48 21.40
C VAL A 258 -22.22 -10.44 22.45
N SER A 259 -22.16 -11.75 22.17
CA SER A 259 -21.63 -12.74 23.12
C SER A 259 -20.14 -12.55 23.40
N LYS A 260 -19.34 -12.21 22.39
CA LYS A 260 -17.92 -11.89 22.57
C LYS A 260 -17.72 -10.57 23.31
N VAL A 261 -18.50 -9.55 22.97
CA VAL A 261 -18.45 -8.25 23.65
C VAL A 261 -18.80 -8.40 25.13
N VAL A 262 -19.87 -9.14 25.45
CA VAL A 262 -20.25 -9.43 26.85
C VAL A 262 -19.12 -10.19 27.56
N SER A 263 -18.54 -11.21 26.92
CA SER A 263 -17.44 -11.98 27.51
C SER A 263 -16.20 -11.12 27.80
N ALA A 264 -15.86 -10.19 26.90
CA ALA A 264 -14.75 -9.26 27.08
C ALA A 264 -15.01 -8.29 28.25
N ILE A 265 -16.22 -7.72 28.33
CA ILE A 265 -16.62 -6.84 29.44
C ILE A 265 -16.59 -7.59 30.78
N THR A 266 -17.04 -8.84 30.83
CA THR A 266 -17.05 -9.62 32.08
C THR A 266 -15.70 -10.17 32.50
N SER A 267 -14.71 -10.18 31.59
CA SER A 267 -13.35 -10.68 31.88
C SER A 267 -12.40 -9.57 32.35
N ASP A 268 -12.79 -8.31 32.19
CA ASP A 268 -12.03 -7.14 32.60
C ASP A 268 -12.72 -6.47 33.80
N GLU A 269 -12.09 -6.56 34.98
CA GLU A 269 -12.65 -6.02 36.23
C GLU A 269 -12.90 -4.51 36.17
N VAL A 270 -12.09 -3.76 35.41
CA VAL A 270 -12.25 -2.31 35.24
C VAL A 270 -13.49 -2.03 34.41
N MET A 271 -13.67 -2.74 33.28
CA MET A 271 -14.85 -2.58 32.42
C MET A 271 -16.13 -3.04 33.11
N LEU A 272 -16.08 -4.13 33.87
CA LEU A 272 -17.23 -4.63 34.62
C LEU A 272 -17.67 -3.64 35.70
N SER A 273 -16.71 -3.05 36.42
CA SER A 273 -17.00 -2.03 37.44
C SER A 273 -17.56 -0.73 36.84
N ALA A 274 -17.09 -0.32 35.66
CA ALA A 274 -17.61 0.84 34.94
C ALA A 274 -19.04 0.62 34.44
N LEU A 275 -19.35 -0.56 33.89
CA LEU A 275 -20.70 -0.92 33.47
C LEU A 275 -21.66 -0.98 34.66
N ALA A 276 -21.25 -1.60 35.77
CA ALA A 276 -22.04 -1.65 37.00
C ALA A 276 -22.33 -0.24 37.54
N THR A 277 -21.33 0.64 37.56
CA THR A 277 -21.50 2.04 37.98
C THR A 277 -22.47 2.78 37.05
N GLY A 278 -22.33 2.61 35.73
CA GLY A 278 -23.22 3.23 34.75
C GLY A 278 -24.68 2.76 34.87
N LEU A 279 -24.91 1.44 35.05
CA LEU A 279 -26.24 0.90 35.29
C LEU A 279 -26.83 1.42 36.61
N CYS A 280 -26.04 1.49 37.68
CA CYS A 280 -26.48 2.05 38.95
C CYS A 280 -26.89 3.53 38.82
N SER A 281 -26.13 4.33 38.07
CA SER A 281 -26.49 5.73 37.79
C SER A 281 -27.76 5.86 36.94
N ALA A 282 -27.91 5.03 35.90
CA ALA A 282 -29.10 5.02 35.05
C ALA A 282 -30.35 4.56 35.82
N LEU A 283 -30.23 3.53 36.65
CA LEU A 283 -31.29 3.04 37.52
C LEU A 283 -31.66 4.10 38.57
N SER A 284 -30.67 4.76 39.17
CA SER A 284 -30.91 5.89 40.08
C SER A 284 -31.67 7.02 39.40
N CYS A 285 -31.35 7.35 38.15
CA CYS A 285 -32.08 8.35 37.36
C CYS A 285 -33.53 7.93 37.07
N CYS A 286 -33.76 6.66 36.69
CA CYS A 286 -35.11 6.12 36.52
C CYS A 286 -35.94 6.15 37.81
N ILE A 287 -35.35 5.75 38.94
CA ILE A 287 -36.00 5.79 40.24
C ILE A 287 -36.32 7.23 40.62
N GLN A 288 -35.39 8.17 40.45
CA GLN A 288 -35.62 9.59 40.73
C GLN A 288 -36.75 10.16 39.86
N ASN A 289 -36.78 9.86 38.56
CA ASN A 289 -37.87 10.30 37.68
C ASN A 289 -39.23 9.69 38.06
N ALA A 290 -39.27 8.42 38.43
CA ALA A 290 -40.50 7.77 38.91
C ALA A 290 -40.99 8.36 40.23
N VAL A 291 -40.08 8.60 41.18
CA VAL A 291 -40.38 9.26 42.46
C VAL A 291 -40.86 10.69 42.22
N GLN A 292 -40.19 11.46 41.36
CA GLN A 292 -40.61 12.83 41.02
C GLN A 292 -41.97 12.84 40.31
N GLY A 293 -42.23 11.86 39.44
CA GLY A 293 -43.55 11.65 38.84
C GLY A 293 -44.63 11.41 39.90
N ALA A 294 -44.37 10.55 40.87
CA ALA A 294 -45.29 10.28 41.98
C ALA A 294 -45.49 11.51 42.89
N VAL A 295 -44.44 12.28 43.17
CA VAL A 295 -44.50 13.54 43.95
C VAL A 295 -45.28 14.62 43.20
N SER A 296 -45.13 14.70 41.86
CA SER A 296 -45.80 15.69 41.02
C SER A 296 -47.29 15.40 40.80
N ASN A 297 -47.77 14.20 41.17
CA ASN A 297 -49.18 13.84 41.21
C ASN A 297 -49.62 13.53 42.66
N PRO A 298 -49.96 14.56 43.45
CA PRO A 298 -50.33 14.40 44.85
C PRO A 298 -51.50 13.44 45.07
N ALA A 299 -52.40 13.29 44.09
CA ALA A 299 -53.58 12.42 44.20
C ALA A 299 -53.22 10.92 44.34
N THR A 300 -52.14 10.47 43.70
CA THR A 300 -51.67 9.07 43.77
C THR A 300 -51.05 8.70 45.11
N ILE A 301 -50.31 9.61 45.74
CA ILE A 301 -49.73 9.39 47.08
C ILE A 301 -50.79 9.64 48.18
N ALA A 302 -51.66 10.64 47.98
CA ALA A 302 -52.78 10.98 48.86
C ALA A 302 -53.77 9.83 49.08
N ALA A 303 -54.01 8.99 48.07
CA ALA A 303 -54.89 7.83 48.18
C ALA A 303 -54.37 6.78 49.18
N VAL A 304 -53.03 6.64 49.29
CA VAL A 304 -52.38 5.66 50.19
C VAL A 304 -52.33 6.16 51.64
N PHE A 305 -52.27 7.48 51.86
CA PHE A 305 -52.27 8.11 53.18
C PHE A 305 -53.52 8.98 53.39
N SER A 306 -54.70 8.38 53.23
CA SER A 306 -55.97 9.02 53.55
C SER A 306 -56.29 8.85 55.03
N THR A 307 -56.74 9.93 55.67
CA THR A 307 -57.29 9.89 57.04
C THR A 307 -58.58 9.07 57.04
N CYS A 308 -59.03 8.60 58.21
CA CYS A 308 -60.32 7.89 58.34
C CYS A 308 -61.54 8.72 57.89
N ALA A 309 -61.40 10.04 57.76
CA ALA A 309 -62.42 10.95 57.21
C ALA A 309 -62.34 11.14 55.68
N GLY A 310 -61.46 10.39 54.99
CA GLY A 310 -61.28 10.42 53.53
C GLY A 310 -60.45 11.59 53.00
N SER A 311 -59.94 12.47 53.88
CA SER A 311 -59.05 13.58 53.49
C SER A 311 -57.57 13.15 53.54
N PRO A 312 -56.70 13.58 52.61
CA PRO A 312 -55.29 13.20 52.63
C PRO A 312 -54.52 13.80 53.82
N HIS A 313 -53.61 13.00 54.41
CA HIS A 313 -52.69 13.48 55.44
C HIS A 313 -51.76 14.56 54.89
N GLN A 314 -51.62 15.68 55.62
CA GLN A 314 -50.69 16.75 55.24
C GLN A 314 -49.24 16.37 55.56
N PRO A 315 -48.24 16.88 54.81
CA PRO A 315 -46.83 16.67 55.14
C PRO A 315 -46.52 17.14 56.57
N SER A 316 -45.94 16.25 57.40
CA SER A 316 -45.69 16.43 58.85
C SER A 316 -46.86 16.19 59.80
N ALA A 317 -48.03 15.78 59.31
CA ALA A 317 -49.07 15.24 60.18
C ALA A 317 -48.64 13.87 60.73
N GLN A 318 -48.69 13.69 62.04
CA GLN A 318 -48.41 12.40 62.68
C GLN A 318 -49.47 11.37 62.25
N ILE A 319 -49.04 10.19 61.82
CA ILE A 319 -49.93 9.04 61.61
C ILE A 319 -50.24 8.48 63.01
N PRO A 320 -51.51 8.30 63.40
CA PRO A 320 -51.85 7.87 64.75
C PRO A 320 -51.15 6.57 65.13
N LEU A 321 -50.47 6.55 66.27
CA LEU A 321 -49.85 5.36 66.82
C LEU A 321 -50.95 4.38 67.29
N CYS A 322 -50.66 3.08 67.31
CA CYS A 322 -51.62 2.06 67.75
C CYS A 322 -52.20 2.36 69.15
N SER A 323 -51.42 3.00 70.03
CA SER A 323 -51.88 3.43 71.36
C SER A 323 -52.90 4.56 71.32
N GLU A 324 -52.75 5.53 70.42
CA GLU A 324 -53.68 6.65 70.23
C GLU A 324 -54.99 6.15 69.61
N MET A 325 -54.88 5.21 68.67
CA MET A 325 -56.04 4.56 68.06
C MET A 325 -56.80 3.70 69.10
N ASN A 326 -56.09 2.96 69.94
CA ASN A 326 -56.69 2.17 71.02
C ASN A 326 -57.35 3.07 72.08
N ALA A 327 -56.76 4.22 72.39
CA ALA A 327 -57.35 5.21 73.29
C ALA A 327 -58.64 5.82 72.69
N ALA A 328 -58.64 6.16 71.40
CA ALA A 328 -59.83 6.65 70.71
C ALA A 328 -60.96 5.62 70.65
N ILE A 329 -60.63 4.35 70.38
CA ILE A 329 -61.59 3.24 70.42
C ILE A 329 -62.14 3.05 71.84
N THR A 330 -61.28 3.07 72.86
CA THR A 330 -61.69 2.92 74.26
C THR A 330 -62.60 4.08 74.69
N ALA A 331 -62.30 5.31 74.26
CA ALA A 331 -63.15 6.48 74.52
C ALA A 331 -64.50 6.39 73.80
N ALA A 332 -64.53 5.90 72.56
CA ALA A 332 -65.77 5.68 71.82
C ALA A 332 -66.64 4.57 72.45
N ILE A 333 -66.03 3.49 72.92
CA ILE A 333 -66.72 2.40 73.64
C ILE A 333 -67.20 2.88 75.01
N GLY A 334 -66.41 3.66 75.74
CA GLY A 334 -66.80 4.27 77.01
C GLY A 334 -67.89 5.35 76.89
N GLY A 335 -68.11 5.88 75.68
CA GLY A 335 -69.21 6.77 75.35
C GLY A 335 -70.50 6.06 74.91
N ILE A 336 -70.50 4.72 74.84
CA ILE A 336 -71.74 3.95 74.68
C ILE A 336 -72.49 4.06 76.01
N ALA A 337 -73.55 4.85 76.00
CA ALA A 337 -74.41 5.04 77.15
C ALA A 337 -74.92 3.66 77.64
N VAL A 338 -74.72 3.36 78.93
CA VAL A 338 -75.04 2.07 79.59
C VAL A 338 -76.55 1.79 79.63
N ASP A 339 -77.31 2.77 79.16
CA ASP A 339 -78.76 2.92 79.21
C ASP A 339 -79.51 1.87 78.37
N ASN A 340 -78.81 1.13 77.49
CA ASN A 340 -79.42 0.09 76.65
C ASN A 340 -79.24 -1.35 77.19
N PHE A 341 -78.65 -1.53 78.37
CA PHE A 341 -78.49 -2.85 78.99
C PHE A 341 -79.62 -3.12 79.99
N LEU A 342 -80.31 -4.26 79.81
CA LEU A 342 -81.31 -4.76 80.75
C LEU A 342 -80.62 -5.17 82.05
N THR A 343 -80.99 -4.53 83.17
CA THR A 343 -80.58 -4.94 84.51
C THR A 343 -81.68 -5.80 85.15
N VAL A 344 -81.31 -6.96 85.69
CA VAL A 344 -82.22 -7.82 86.47
C VAL A 344 -82.42 -7.16 87.83
N VAL A 345 -83.67 -6.85 88.18
CA VAL A 345 -83.96 -6.10 89.41
C VAL A 345 -84.52 -6.99 90.51
N SER A 346 -85.33 -7.99 90.19
CA SER A 346 -86.00 -8.79 91.23
C SER A 346 -86.60 -10.10 90.71
N TYR A 347 -86.68 -11.10 91.59
CA TYR A 347 -87.46 -12.33 91.42
C TYR A 347 -88.41 -12.50 92.60
N ASP A 348 -89.71 -12.68 92.32
CA ASP A 348 -90.72 -12.98 93.34
C ASP A 348 -91.03 -14.50 93.36
N PRO A 349 -90.68 -15.23 94.43
CA PRO A 349 -90.89 -16.67 94.52
C PRO A 349 -92.37 -17.07 94.68
N ASN A 350 -93.27 -16.16 95.06
CA ASN A 350 -94.69 -16.48 95.21
C ASN A 350 -95.43 -16.41 93.87
N THR A 351 -95.11 -15.40 93.05
CA THR A 351 -95.73 -15.18 91.74
C THR A 351 -94.92 -15.77 90.58
N HIS A 352 -93.70 -16.27 90.86
CA HIS A 352 -92.78 -16.83 89.86
C HIS A 352 -92.42 -15.86 88.72
N THR A 353 -92.46 -14.56 88.98
CA THR A 353 -92.14 -13.51 87.99
C THR A 353 -90.74 -12.94 88.18
N MET A 354 -90.10 -12.60 87.07
CA MET A 354 -88.82 -11.90 87.02
C MET A 354 -89.00 -10.54 86.35
N THR A 355 -88.53 -9.47 86.99
CA THR A 355 -88.68 -8.10 86.49
C THR A 355 -87.34 -7.52 86.03
N PHE A 356 -87.33 -6.97 84.82
CA PHE A 356 -86.19 -6.31 84.21
C PHE A 356 -86.48 -4.82 84.03
N THR A 357 -85.48 -3.97 84.32
CA THR A 357 -85.54 -2.54 84.04
C THR A 357 -84.46 -2.14 83.05
N VAL A 358 -84.74 -1.14 82.25
CA VAL A 358 -83.75 -0.48 81.39
C VAL A 358 -83.25 0.77 82.12
N GLY A 359 -81.95 1.05 82.05
CA GLY A 359 -81.30 2.13 82.83
C GLY A 359 -81.73 3.55 82.47
N ASP A 360 -82.61 3.73 81.48
CA ASP A 360 -83.11 5.00 80.95
C ASP A 360 -84.44 5.48 81.58
N GLY A 361 -85.04 4.69 82.49
CA GLY A 361 -86.30 5.03 83.15
C GLY A 361 -87.57 4.70 82.36
N SER A 362 -87.45 3.86 81.32
CA SER A 362 -88.58 3.29 80.56
C SER A 362 -89.31 2.15 81.33
N PRO A 363 -90.55 1.73 80.94
CA PRO A 363 -91.39 0.88 81.79
C PRO A 363 -90.84 -0.53 81.99
N GLU A 364 -91.10 -1.11 83.17
CA GLU A 364 -90.60 -2.43 83.60
C GLU A 364 -91.11 -3.56 82.70
N TYR A 365 -90.23 -4.51 82.36
CA TYR A 365 -90.57 -5.74 81.65
C TYR A 365 -90.72 -6.89 82.66
N VAL A 366 -91.94 -7.41 82.82
CA VAL A 366 -92.23 -8.53 83.72
C VAL A 366 -92.38 -9.83 82.92
N VAL A 367 -91.59 -10.85 83.26
CA VAL A 367 -91.63 -12.17 82.64
C VAL A 367 -92.13 -13.18 83.67
N ASP A 368 -93.22 -13.89 83.37
CA ASP A 368 -93.71 -15.01 84.18
C ASP A 368 -92.92 -16.29 83.82
N LEU A 369 -92.23 -16.86 84.80
CA LEU A 369 -91.41 -18.06 84.61
C LEU A 369 -92.22 -19.35 84.70
N SER A 370 -93.49 -19.29 85.12
CA SER A 370 -94.36 -20.45 85.28
C SER A 370 -94.64 -21.17 83.95
N ASP A 371 -94.54 -20.46 82.83
CA ASP A 371 -94.87 -20.97 81.49
C ASP A 371 -93.62 -21.35 80.66
N LEU A 372 -92.42 -21.18 81.21
CA LEU A 372 -91.18 -21.36 80.45
C LEU A 372 -90.69 -22.81 80.35
N VAL A 373 -91.27 -23.78 81.08
CA VAL A 373 -91.05 -25.22 80.86
C VAL A 373 -92.27 -26.07 81.28
N PRO A 374 -93.24 -26.38 80.40
CA PRO A 374 -94.32 -27.30 80.75
C PRO A 374 -93.81 -28.74 80.85
N ILE A 375 -93.89 -29.35 82.04
CA ILE A 375 -93.80 -30.81 82.22
C ILE A 375 -95.17 -31.40 81.90
N VAL A 376 -95.27 -32.14 80.80
CA VAL A 376 -96.52 -32.79 80.40
C VAL A 376 -96.49 -34.24 80.91
N ILE A 377 -97.51 -34.62 81.69
CA ILE A 377 -97.67 -35.99 82.20
C ILE A 377 -98.68 -36.71 81.30
N ALA A 378 -98.24 -37.75 80.57
CA ALA A 378 -99.12 -38.52 79.68
C ALA A 378 -99.08 -40.02 79.99
N GLN A 379 -100.25 -40.67 80.06
CA GLN A 379 -100.40 -42.09 80.42
C GLN A 379 -99.63 -43.06 79.51
N THR A 380 -99.38 -42.68 78.25
CA THR A 380 -98.67 -43.51 77.27
C THR A 380 -97.16 -43.27 77.22
N SER A 381 -96.67 -42.14 77.76
CA SER A 381 -95.28 -41.70 77.54
C SER A 381 -94.51 -41.30 78.81
N GLY A 382 -95.13 -41.39 80.00
CA GLY A 382 -94.49 -41.05 81.27
C GLY A 382 -94.32 -39.53 81.49
N LEU A 383 -93.32 -39.16 82.28
CA LEU A 383 -92.89 -37.76 82.47
C LEU A 383 -92.06 -37.35 81.25
N THR A 384 -92.53 -36.37 80.48
CA THR A 384 -91.77 -35.85 79.33
C THR A 384 -91.49 -34.35 79.48
N GLY A 385 -90.25 -33.94 79.18
CA GLY A 385 -89.85 -32.55 78.99
C GLY A 385 -89.81 -32.20 77.50
N ASN A 386 -90.00 -30.92 77.13
CA ASN A 386 -90.24 -30.47 75.75
C ASN A 386 -89.03 -30.53 74.78
N GLY A 387 -87.89 -31.10 75.19
CA GLY A 387 -86.92 -31.74 74.30
C GLY A 387 -86.44 -30.95 73.07
N THR A 388 -85.96 -29.71 73.23
CA THR A 388 -85.47 -28.87 72.11
C THR A 388 -84.18 -29.34 71.41
N VAL A 389 -83.71 -30.57 71.62
CA VAL A 389 -82.81 -31.26 70.67
C VAL A 389 -83.01 -32.78 70.73
N ALA A 390 -83.83 -33.27 69.79
CA ALA A 390 -83.87 -34.61 69.18
C ALA A 390 -83.98 -35.91 70.00
N SER A 391 -84.00 -35.93 71.33
CA SER A 391 -84.46 -37.10 72.13
C SER A 391 -84.70 -36.72 73.59
N PRO A 392 -85.93 -36.37 74.01
CA PRO A 392 -86.19 -36.13 75.42
C PRO A 392 -85.96 -37.41 76.23
N LEU A 393 -85.24 -37.29 77.35
CA LEU A 393 -85.09 -38.32 78.37
C LEU A 393 -86.47 -38.64 78.96
N SER A 394 -87.18 -39.57 78.32
CA SER A 394 -88.38 -40.16 78.91
C SER A 394 -87.94 -41.18 79.95
N VAL A 395 -88.39 -41.01 81.18
CA VAL A 395 -88.33 -42.09 82.17
C VAL A 395 -89.51 -42.99 81.89
N GLN A 396 -89.27 -44.07 81.14
CA GLN A 396 -90.28 -45.08 80.91
C GLN A 396 -90.55 -45.83 82.21
N ILE A 397 -91.77 -45.71 82.74
CA ILE A 397 -92.22 -46.48 83.88
C ILE A 397 -92.57 -47.87 83.35
N LYS A 398 -91.85 -48.91 83.80
CA LYS A 398 -92.10 -50.29 83.36
C LYS A 398 -93.51 -50.72 83.78
N ALA A 399 -94.32 -51.18 82.82
CA ALA A 399 -95.62 -51.77 83.12
C ALA A 399 -95.46 -52.93 84.11
N GLY A 400 -96.12 -52.84 85.27
CA GLY A 400 -96.02 -53.81 86.36
C GLY A 400 -94.82 -53.63 87.31
N GLY A 401 -94.00 -52.57 87.15
CA GLY A 401 -92.82 -52.28 87.96
C GLY A 401 -93.08 -51.69 89.35
N GLY A 402 -94.29 -51.83 89.88
CA GLY A 402 -94.66 -51.34 91.21
C GLY A 402 -94.97 -49.85 91.31
N LEU A 403 -94.99 -49.09 90.19
CA LEU A 403 -95.49 -47.72 90.11
C LEU A 403 -96.68 -47.65 89.14
N ALA A 404 -97.76 -46.97 89.51
CA ALA A 404 -98.97 -46.73 88.72
C ALA A 404 -99.33 -45.24 88.69
N LEU A 405 -100.03 -44.80 87.64
CA LEU A 405 -100.58 -43.45 87.54
C LEU A 405 -102.10 -43.55 87.68
N ASP A 406 -102.66 -42.90 88.69
CA ASP A 406 -104.11 -42.77 88.87
C ASP A 406 -104.56 -41.31 88.70
N THR A 407 -105.87 -41.03 88.85
CA THR A 407 -106.47 -39.70 88.68
C THR A 407 -105.92 -38.64 89.65
N SER A 408 -105.16 -39.06 90.67
CA SER A 408 -104.54 -38.22 91.70
C SER A 408 -103.03 -38.05 91.49
N GLY A 409 -102.44 -38.72 90.50
CA GLY A 409 -101.02 -38.65 90.18
C GLY A 409 -100.29 -40.00 90.23
N LEU A 410 -98.99 -39.95 90.51
CA LEU A 410 -98.09 -41.12 90.54
C LEU A 410 -98.15 -41.82 91.93
N SER A 411 -98.43 -43.12 91.94
CA SER A 411 -98.55 -43.98 93.13
C SER A 411 -97.81 -45.33 92.95
N PHE A 412 -97.73 -46.17 94.00
CA PHE A 412 -97.15 -47.53 93.92
C PHE A 412 -98.25 -48.60 93.69
N SER A 413 -97.92 -49.69 92.97
CA SER A 413 -98.86 -50.77 92.57
C SER A 413 -98.54 -52.13 93.26
N PRO A 414 -99.56 -52.87 93.75
CA PRO A 414 -100.97 -52.51 93.76
C PRO A 414 -101.24 -51.35 94.71
N ALA A 415 -102.09 -50.42 94.29
CA ALA A 415 -102.49 -49.28 95.09
C ALA A 415 -103.08 -49.79 96.41
N ALA A 416 -102.65 -49.22 97.53
CA ALA A 416 -103.17 -49.59 98.84
C ALA A 416 -104.70 -49.39 98.86
N VAL A 417 -105.45 -50.47 99.04
CA VAL A 417 -106.93 -50.47 98.97
C VAL A 417 -107.56 -49.85 100.23
N ALA A 418 -106.75 -49.48 101.22
CA ALA A 418 -107.12 -48.67 102.38
C ALA A 418 -105.88 -47.96 102.94
N ALA A 419 -106.05 -46.74 103.46
CA ALA A 419 -105.02 -46.06 104.22
C ALA A 419 -104.58 -46.92 105.42
N PRO A 420 -103.28 -46.97 105.78
CA PRO A 420 -102.85 -47.69 106.97
C PRO A 420 -103.53 -47.09 108.20
N ASN A 421 -104.15 -47.95 109.03
CA ASN A 421 -104.76 -47.53 110.28
C ASN A 421 -103.68 -46.83 111.13
N THR A 422 -103.95 -45.59 111.53
CA THR A 422 -103.12 -44.89 112.52
C THR A 422 -103.28 -45.61 113.86
N THR A 423 -102.27 -46.40 114.23
CA THR A 423 -102.15 -46.95 115.58
C THR A 423 -101.40 -45.93 116.44
N THR A 424 -101.93 -45.64 117.64
CA THR A 424 -101.26 -44.83 118.67
C THR A 424 -100.41 -45.68 119.61
N ASP A 425 -100.27 -46.98 119.33
CA ASP A 425 -99.43 -47.88 120.11
C ASP A 425 -97.94 -47.67 119.77
N THR A 426 -97.09 -47.62 120.79
CA THR A 426 -95.68 -47.21 120.67
C THR A 426 -94.75 -48.38 120.34
N THR A 427 -95.30 -49.54 120.00
CA THR A 427 -94.56 -50.71 119.53
C THR A 427 -94.32 -50.63 118.02
N LEU A 428 -93.08 -50.88 117.57
CA LEU A 428 -92.74 -50.93 116.14
C LEU A 428 -93.59 -52.01 115.43
N PRO A 429 -94.18 -51.71 114.25
CA PRO A 429 -94.89 -52.72 113.47
C PRO A 429 -93.90 -53.78 112.97
N THR A 430 -94.06 -55.03 113.42
CA THR A 430 -93.21 -56.17 113.01
C THR A 430 -93.67 -56.84 111.71
N GLY A 431 -94.61 -56.23 110.99
CA GLY A 431 -95.06 -56.69 109.67
C GLY A 431 -94.22 -56.06 108.57
N ILE A 432 -93.23 -56.79 108.04
CA ILE A 432 -92.53 -56.39 106.81
C ILE A 432 -93.27 -57.00 105.62
N ILE A 433 -93.66 -56.15 104.66
CA ILE A 433 -94.28 -56.56 103.40
C ILE A 433 -93.18 -56.87 102.38
N GLY A 434 -93.07 -58.14 101.96
CA GLY A 434 -92.17 -58.60 100.89
C GLY A 434 -91.33 -59.84 101.25
N ASP A 435 -91.14 -60.75 100.29
CA ASP A 435 -90.64 -62.14 100.48
C ASP A 435 -89.12 -62.28 100.75
N ARG A 436 -88.46 -61.30 101.37
CA ARG A 436 -87.00 -61.35 101.59
C ARG A 436 -86.65 -61.62 103.05
N SER A 437 -86.45 -62.90 103.36
CA SER A 437 -85.99 -63.48 104.61
C SER A 437 -84.48 -63.34 104.85
N ALA A 438 -83.96 -62.10 104.88
CA ALA A 438 -82.62 -61.83 105.40
C ALA A 438 -82.72 -61.51 106.90
N LEU A 439 -82.74 -62.57 107.70
CA LEU A 439 -82.75 -62.55 109.17
C LEU A 439 -81.45 -61.90 109.70
N LEU A 440 -81.51 -60.63 110.10
CA LEU A 440 -80.74 -60.22 111.28
C LEU A 440 -81.30 -61.07 112.42
N GLY A 441 -80.56 -62.11 112.83
CA GLY A 441 -80.97 -63.01 113.93
C GLY A 441 -81.31 -62.21 115.20
N SER A 442 -81.98 -62.82 116.18
CA SER A 442 -82.35 -62.12 117.41
C SER A 442 -81.13 -61.43 118.04
N PRO A 443 -81.20 -60.12 118.38
CA PRO A 443 -80.07 -59.38 118.89
C PRO A 443 -79.53 -59.99 120.19
N SER A 444 -78.21 -59.94 120.37
CA SER A 444 -77.52 -60.42 121.58
C SER A 444 -78.00 -59.69 122.84
N GLY A 445 -78.53 -58.48 122.67
CA GLY A 445 -79.25 -57.76 123.72
C GLY A 445 -79.81 -56.43 123.23
N TRP A 446 -80.50 -55.72 124.13
CA TRP A 446 -81.01 -54.38 123.86
C TRP A 446 -80.38 -53.40 124.86
N LEU A 447 -79.72 -52.37 124.33
CA LEU A 447 -79.18 -51.26 125.11
C LEU A 447 -80.27 -50.20 125.29
N ASP A 448 -80.67 -49.94 126.52
CA ASP A 448 -81.62 -48.88 126.85
C ASP A 448 -80.92 -47.52 126.82
N ILE A 449 -81.39 -46.61 125.96
CA ILE A 449 -80.84 -45.27 125.79
C ILE A 449 -81.72 -44.20 126.45
N GLY A 450 -82.64 -44.61 127.31
CA GLY A 450 -83.55 -43.72 128.04
C GLY A 450 -84.78 -43.31 127.23
N ASN A 451 -85.78 -42.78 127.93
CA ASN A 451 -87.09 -42.40 127.38
C ASN A 451 -87.82 -43.55 126.65
N GLY A 452 -87.68 -44.79 127.15
CA GLY A 452 -88.37 -45.97 126.63
C GLY A 452 -87.84 -46.47 125.29
N ARG A 453 -86.74 -45.91 124.77
CA ARG A 453 -86.14 -46.31 123.49
C ARG A 453 -84.97 -47.26 123.75
N LYS A 454 -84.98 -48.39 123.06
CA LYS A 454 -83.91 -49.39 123.14
C LYS A 454 -83.29 -49.63 121.78
N LEU A 455 -81.97 -49.72 121.73
CA LEU A 455 -81.20 -50.07 120.54
C LEU A 455 -80.76 -51.53 120.63
N PRO A 456 -81.10 -52.38 119.66
CA PRO A 456 -80.60 -53.75 119.62
C PRO A 456 -79.13 -53.73 119.25
N TYR A 457 -78.33 -54.60 119.87
CA TYR A 457 -76.98 -54.86 119.42
C TYR A 457 -76.74 -56.35 119.25
N TRP A 458 -75.80 -56.68 118.38
CA TRP A 458 -75.36 -58.02 118.05
C TRP A 458 -73.88 -58.09 118.40
N SER A 459 -73.50 -59.11 119.17
CA SER A 459 -72.11 -59.39 119.55
C SER A 459 -71.33 -59.96 118.37
#